data_AF-A0A921BBI9-F1
#
_entry.id   AF-A0A921BBI9-F1
#
_cell.length_a   1.000
_cell.length_b   1.000
_cell.length_c   1.000
_cell.angle_alpha   90.00
_cell.angle_beta   90.00
_cell.angle_gamma   90.00
#
_symmetry.space_group_name_H-M   'P 1'
#
loop_
_entity.id
_entity.type
_entity.pdbx_description
1 polymer ?
#
loop_
_entity_poly.entity_id
_entity_poly.type
_entity_poly.pdbx_seq_one_letter_code
_entity_poly.pdbx_strand_id
1 'polypeptide(L)' 'MQKGVVESMARGILCGYPAVDISVTLLDGFFHDVDSSEMAFKICASMAFQEACKKGAPRCWSR' A
#
# COMPACT_ATOMS: atom_id res chain seq x y z
N MET A 1 2.92 5.02 -8.34
CA MET A 1 3.08 4.34 -7.03
C MET A 1 2.48 5.09 -5.86
N GLN A 2 2.90 6.33 -5.55
CA GLN A 2 2.45 7.05 -4.35
C GLN A 2 0.92 7.14 -4.20
N LYS A 3 0.21 7.45 -5.28
CA LYS A 3 -1.27 7.46 -5.32
C LYS A 3 -1.90 6.11 -4.96
N GLY A 4 -1.28 4.99 -5.33
CA GLY A 4 -1.79 3.64 -5.03
C GLY A 4 -1.65 3.27 -3.56
N VAL A 5 -0.57 3.73 -2.91
CA VAL A 5 -0.38 3.59 -1.46
C VAL A 5 -1.40 4.45 -0.72
N VAL A 6 -1.56 5.72 -1.10
CA VAL A 6 -2.52 6.66 -0.46
C VAL A 6 -3.95 6.15 -0.55
N GLU A 7 -4.39 5.67 -1.71
CA GLU A 7 -5.73 5.08 -1.85
C GLU A 7 -5.89 3.80 -1.02
N SER A 8 -4.84 3.00 -0.89
CA SER A 8 -4.89 1.77 -0.08
C SER A 8 -4.89 2.06 1.42
N MET A 9 -4.20 3.11 1.85
CA MET A 9 -4.27 3.64 3.21
C MET A 9 -5.67 4.14 3.55
N ALA A 10 -6.31 4.86 2.62
CA ALA A 10 -7.68 5.35 2.78
C ALA A 10 -8.74 4.23 2.82
N ARG A 11 -8.51 3.14 2.08
CA ARG A 11 -9.47 2.03 1.99
C ARG A 11 -9.55 1.18 3.27
N GLY A 12 -8.50 1.19 4.10
CA GLY A 12 -8.46 0.52 5.40
C GLY A 12 -8.44 -1.01 5.32
N ILE A 13 -7.43 -1.66 5.90
CA ILE A 13 -7.17 -3.10 5.69
C ILE A 13 -7.84 -3.99 6.74
N LEU A 14 -8.03 -3.48 7.95
CA LEU A 14 -8.53 -4.29 9.07
C LEU A 14 -10.05 -4.13 9.30
N CYS A 15 -10.57 -2.90 9.26
CA CYS A 15 -11.96 -2.58 9.60
C CYS A 15 -12.54 -1.40 8.79
N GLY A 16 -11.96 -1.09 7.62
CA GLY A 16 -12.33 0.11 6.86
C GLY A 16 -11.89 1.44 7.50
N TYR A 17 -11.15 1.40 8.60
CA TYR A 17 -10.53 2.58 9.18
C TYR A 17 -9.26 2.96 8.41
N PRO A 18 -9.03 4.26 8.19
CA PRO A 18 -7.83 4.74 7.53
C PRO A 18 -6.60 4.32 8.35
N ALA A 19 -5.61 3.77 7.66
CA ALA A 19 -4.38 3.35 8.29
C ALA A 19 -3.49 4.59 8.50
N VAL A 20 -3.23 4.95 9.76
CA VAL A 20 -2.42 6.11 10.18
C VAL A 20 -1.11 5.66 10.81
N ASP A 21 -0.12 6.54 10.87
CA ASP A 21 1.25 6.28 11.37
C ASP A 21 2.03 5.20 10.59
N ILE A 22 1.92 5.21 9.26
CA ILE A 22 2.66 4.28 8.39
C ILE A 22 3.68 5.04 7.55
N SER A 23 4.94 4.61 7.63
CA SER A 23 6.01 5.05 6.73
C SER A 23 6.24 4.00 5.65
N VAL A 24 6.28 4.42 4.39
CA VAL A 24 6.53 3.53 3.23
C VAL A 24 7.77 4.03 2.51
N THR A 25 8.79 3.17 2.42
CA THR A 25 10.03 3.47 1.69
C THR A 25 10.13 2.52 0.50
N LEU A 26 10.33 3.07 -0.69
CA LEU A 26 10.63 2.28 -1.89
C LEU A 26 12.13 1.95 -1.86
N LEU A 27 12.47 0.67 -1.73
CA LEU A 27 13.87 0.24 -1.62
C LEU A 27 14.47 -0.09 -2.99
N ASP A 28 13.73 -0.82 -3.81
CA ASP A 28 14.20 -1.23 -5.14
C ASP A 28 13.01 -1.54 -6.05
N GLY A 29 13.19 -1.40 -7.36
CA GLY A 29 12.13 -1.61 -8.33
C GLY A 29 12.65 -1.71 -9.75
N PHE A 30 12.25 -2.77 -10.45
CA PHE A 30 12.52 -2.93 -11.87
C PHE A 30 11.41 -2.27 -12.68
N PHE A 31 11.80 -1.31 -13.51
CA PHE A 31 10.92 -0.63 -14.46
C PHE A 31 11.26 -1.12 -15.87
N HIS A 32 10.26 -1.62 -16.58
CA HIS A 32 10.36 -2.01 -17.99
C HIS A 32 9.39 -1.16 -18.81
N ASP A 33 9.89 -0.19 -19.56
CA ASP A 33 9.10 0.79 -20.34
C ASP A 33 7.98 0.18 -21.20
N VAL A 34 8.12 -1.09 -21.61
CA VAL A 34 7.19 -1.78 -22.51
C VAL A 34 5.90 -2.25 -21.83
N ASP A 35 5.95 -2.62 -20.54
CA ASP A 35 4.78 -3.15 -19.79
C ASP A 35 4.47 -2.36 -18.49
N SER A 36 5.30 -1.37 -18.18
CA SER A 36 5.28 -0.63 -16.91
C SER A 36 4.38 0.60 -16.99
N SER A 37 3.06 0.39 -17.04
CA SER A 37 2.08 1.47 -16.98
C SER A 37 1.93 2.06 -15.56
N GLU A 38 1.64 3.36 -15.46
CA GLU A 38 1.41 4.04 -14.16
C GLU A 38 0.32 3.33 -13.33
N MET A 39 -0.68 2.77 -14.01
CA MET A 39 -1.75 1.98 -13.40
C MET A 39 -1.24 0.65 -12.84
N ALA A 40 -0.36 -0.07 -13.55
CA ALA A 40 0.25 -1.30 -13.05
C ALA A 40 1.01 -1.05 -11.74
N PHE A 41 1.82 0.02 -11.69
CA PHE A 41 2.52 0.40 -10.46
C PHE A 41 1.60 0.82 -9.32
N LYS A 42 0.46 1.42 -9.64
CA LYS A 42 -0.55 1.79 -8.65
C LYS A 42 -1.11 0.52 -8.00
N ILE A 43 -1.49 -0.47 -8.81
CA ILE A 43 -2.06 -1.74 -8.36
C ILE A 43 -1.01 -2.54 -7.57
N CYS A 44 0.21 -2.67 -8.08
CA CYS A 44 1.30 -3.37 -7.37
C CYS A 44 1.58 -2.75 -6.00
N ALA A 45 1.63 -1.41 -5.92
CA ALA A 45 1.85 -0.72 -4.64
C ALA A 45 0.69 -0.93 -3.66
N SER A 46 -0.55 -0.93 -4.14
CA SER A 46 -1.75 -1.22 -3.34
C SER A 46 -1.74 -2.65 -2.79
N MET A 47 -1.39 -3.63 -3.62
CA MET A 47 -1.30 -5.03 -3.21
C MET A 47 -0.17 -5.26 -2.21
N ALA A 48 1.01 -4.71 -2.47
CA ALA A 48 2.16 -4.80 -1.55
C ALA A 48 1.84 -4.20 -0.18
N PHE A 49 1.17 -3.04 -0.14
CA PHE A 49 0.73 -2.40 1.10
C PHE A 49 -0.26 -3.28 1.87
N GLN A 50 -1.23 -3.88 1.18
CA GLN A 50 -2.20 -4.80 1.79
C GLN A 50 -1.53 -6.03 2.41
N GLU A 51 -0.59 -6.66 1.71
CA GLU A 51 0.15 -7.80 2.24
C GLU A 51 1.05 -7.42 3.42
N ALA A 52 1.74 -6.28 3.34
CA ALA A 52 2.59 -5.78 4.41
C ALA A 52 1.80 -5.54 5.69
N CYS A 53 0.63 -4.89 5.60
CA CYS A 53 -0.23 -4.70 6.74
C CYS A 53 -0.76 -6.03 7.29
N LYS A 54 -1.19 -6.98 6.45
CA LYS A 54 -1.64 -8.30 6.92
C LYS A 54 -0.53 -9.03 7.71
N LYS A 55 0.71 -8.97 7.24
CA LYS A 55 1.87 -9.56 7.94
C LYS A 55 2.25 -8.80 9.21
N GLY A 56 2.01 -7.49 9.25
CA GLY A 56 2.35 -6.61 10.37
C GLY A 56 1.44 -6.69 11.59
N ALA A 57 0.43 -7.58 11.60
CA ALA A 57 -0.57 -7.71 12.66
C ALA A 57 -1.16 -6.34 13.09
N PRO A 58 -1.98 -5.70 12.21
CA PRO A 58 -2.46 -4.35 12.46
C PRO A 58 -3.30 -4.34 13.72
N ARG A 59 -2.92 -3.51 14.68
CA ARG A 59 -3.69 -3.31 15.90
C ARG A 59 -4.72 -2.23 15.64
N CYS A 60 -6.00 -2.59 15.76
CA CYS A 60 -7.05 -1.60 15.93
C CYS A 60 -6.74 -0.79 17.20
N TRP A 61 -6.50 0.51 17.05
CA TRP A 61 -6.41 1.41 18.20
C TRP A 61 -7.82 1.65 18.73
N SER A 62 -8.34 0.68 19.50
CA SER A 62 -9.52 0.90 20.34
C SER A 62 -9.04 1.45 21.68
N ARG A 63 -9.50 2.65 22.01
CA ARG A 63 -9.49 3.09 23.40
C ARG A 63 -10.48 2.26 24.21
#